data_AF-F7S5Z6-F1
#
_entry.id   AF-F7S5Z6-F1
#
_cell.length_a   1.000
_cell.length_b   1.000
_cell.length_c   1.000
_cell.angle_alpha   90.00
_cell.angle_beta   90.00
_cell.angle_gamma   90.00
#
_symmetry.space_group_name_H-M   'P 1'
#
loop_
_entity.id
_entity.type
_entity.pdbx_description
1 polymer ?
#
loop_
_entity_poly.entity_id
_entity_poly.type
_entity_poly.pdbx_seq_one_letter_code
_entity_poly.pdbx_strand_id
1 'polypeptide(L)'
;MVRAAETKFLAAARRRGARAVLLDIPLLFETGGEARVDLALTVSAPRAVQIARVLRRGLPHAEIERIIALQMPDAEKRRRADAVIATGLSRHHTVRRVRQLMATHVFRPAPPARRPRRFRQPFSRRRR
;
A
#
# COMPACT_ATOMS: atom_id res chain seq x y z
N MET A 1 5.68 -11.17 -15.30
CA MET A 1 6.80 -11.39 -14.35
C MET A 1 6.45 -11.12 -12.87
N VAL A 2 5.73 -10.07 -12.47
CA VAL A 2 5.43 -9.82 -11.03
C VAL A 2 4.24 -10.65 -10.48
N ARG A 3 3.13 -10.75 -11.22
CA ARG A 3 1.92 -11.46 -10.76
C ARG A 3 2.15 -12.96 -10.52
N ALA A 4 2.99 -13.60 -11.34
CA ALA A 4 3.35 -14.99 -11.16
C ALA A 4 4.14 -15.22 -9.86
N ALA A 5 5.06 -14.30 -9.52
CA ALA A 5 5.82 -14.34 -8.28
C ALA A 5 4.91 -14.15 -7.05
N GLU A 6 3.97 -13.19 -7.11
CA GLU A 6 2.95 -12.98 -6.08
C GLU A 6 2.10 -14.25 -5.85
N THR A 7 1.58 -14.87 -6.92
CA THR A 7 0.81 -16.11 -6.83
C THR A 7 1.62 -17.24 -6.19
N LYS A 8 2.88 -17.43 -6.59
CA LYS A 8 3.77 -18.46 -6.03
C LYS A 8 4.05 -18.19 -4.54
N PHE A 9 4.26 -16.94 -4.16
CA PHE A 9 4.48 -16.53 -2.78
C PHE A 9 3.25 -16.80 -1.90
N LEU A 10 2.06 -16.41 -2.36
CA LEU A 10 0.80 -16.67 -1.66
C LEU A 10 0.53 -18.17 -1.51
N ALA A 11 0.78 -18.97 -2.55
CA ALA A 11 0.64 -20.43 -2.48
C ALA A 11 1.62 -21.06 -1.49
N ALA A 12 2.88 -20.60 -1.44
CA ALA A 12 3.87 -21.06 -0.47
C ALA A 12 3.46 -20.70 0.98
N ALA A 13 2.97 -19.48 1.20
CA ALA A 13 2.50 -19.05 2.52
C ALA A 13 1.29 -19.88 3.01
N ARG A 14 0.34 -20.18 2.11
CA ARG A 14 -0.79 -21.07 2.42
C ARG A 14 -0.34 -22.46 2.82
N ARG A 15 0.60 -23.07 2.07
CA ARG A 15 1.16 -24.39 2.41
C ARG A 15 1.86 -24.42 3.76
N ARG A 16 2.41 -23.29 4.21
CA ARG A 16 3.06 -23.14 5.53
C ARG A 16 2.06 -22.84 6.66
N GLY A 17 0.76 -22.76 6.38
CA GLY A 17 -0.25 -22.39 7.38
C GLY A 17 -0.08 -20.96 7.91
N ALA A 18 0.52 -20.05 7.13
CA ALA A 18 0.73 -18.68 7.57
C ALA A 18 -0.62 -17.98 7.82
N ARG A 19 -0.78 -17.38 9.00
CA ARG A 19 -2.00 -16.67 9.40
C ARG A 19 -2.28 -15.42 8.55
N ALA A 20 -1.23 -14.80 8.01
CA ALA A 20 -1.30 -13.60 7.19
C ALA A 20 -0.06 -13.48 6.30
N VAL A 21 -0.16 -12.65 5.26
CA VAL A 21 0.94 -12.30 4.35
C VAL A 21 0.96 -10.78 4.16
N LEU A 22 2.15 -10.18 4.20
CA LEU A 22 2.35 -8.78 3.87
C LEU A 22 2.86 -8.66 2.44
N LEU A 23 2.18 -7.84 1.62
CA LEU A 23 2.61 -7.50 0.27
C LEU A 23 3.02 -6.03 0.26
N ASP A 24 4.32 -5.76 0.06
CA ASP A 24 4.82 -4.40 -0.16
C ASP A 24 4.69 -4.05 -1.64
N ILE A 25 3.65 -3.28 -1.98
CA ILE A 25 3.27 -2.97 -3.36
C ILE A 25 3.35 -1.47 -3.57
N PRO A 26 4.40 -0.97 -4.25
CA PRO A 26 4.40 0.38 -4.79
C PRO A 26 3.20 0.57 -5.73
N LEU A 27 2.61 1.76 -5.71
CA LEU A 27 1.50 2.13 -6.59
C LEU A 27 0.21 1.28 -6.41
N LEU A 28 0.00 0.72 -5.21
CA LEU A 28 -1.16 -0.12 -4.89
C LEU A 28 -2.48 0.57 -5.27
N PHE A 29 -2.65 1.83 -4.87
CA PHE A 29 -3.90 2.58 -5.08
C PHE A 29 -4.01 3.12 -6.50
N GLU A 30 -2.90 3.56 -7.07
CA GLU A 30 -2.79 4.10 -8.43
C GLU A 30 -3.26 3.07 -9.47
N THR A 31 -3.01 1.79 -9.21
CA THR A 31 -3.40 0.68 -10.10
C THR A 31 -4.73 0.02 -9.75
N GLY A 32 -5.43 0.49 -8.70
CA GLY A 32 -6.64 -0.17 -8.18
C GLY A 32 -6.36 -1.55 -7.55
N GLY A 33 -5.10 -1.79 -7.17
CA GLY A 33 -4.63 -3.07 -6.65
C GLY A 33 -5.19 -3.40 -5.26
N GLU A 34 -5.73 -2.42 -4.54
CA GLU A 34 -6.36 -2.62 -3.23
C GLU A 34 -7.56 -3.57 -3.29
N ALA A 35 -8.22 -3.70 -4.45
CA ALA A 35 -9.32 -4.63 -4.63
C ALA A 35 -8.91 -6.12 -4.53
N ARG A 36 -7.60 -6.41 -4.57
CA ARG A 36 -7.04 -7.77 -4.58
C ARG A 36 -6.45 -8.20 -3.24
N VAL A 37 -6.54 -7.36 -2.21
CA VAL A 37 -6.08 -7.66 -0.85
C VAL A 37 -7.25 -7.60 0.12
N ASP A 38 -7.10 -8.27 1.27
CA ASP A 38 -8.10 -8.23 2.33
C ASP A 38 -8.02 -6.94 3.17
N LEU A 39 -6.82 -6.35 3.26
CA LEU A 39 -6.54 -5.13 4.01
C LEU A 39 -5.48 -4.29 3.29
N ALA A 40 -5.84 -3.06 2.92
CA ALA A 40 -4.94 -2.07 2.34
C ALA A 40 -4.46 -1.10 3.41
N LEU A 41 -3.14 -1.05 3.63
CA LEU A 41 -2.50 -0.22 4.63
C LEU A 41 -1.70 0.91 3.99
N THR A 42 -1.90 2.14 4.46
CA THR A 42 -1.06 3.29 4.07
C THR A 42 -0.10 3.65 5.20
N VAL A 43 1.19 3.56 4.93
CA VAL A 43 2.24 4.07 5.84
C VAL A 43 2.52 5.52 5.47
N SER A 44 2.16 6.46 6.35
CA SER A 44 2.21 7.90 6.06
C SER A 44 3.14 8.65 7.00
N ALA A 45 3.80 9.69 6.50
CA ALA A 45 4.58 10.65 7.27
C ALA A 45 4.33 12.06 6.73
N PRO A 46 4.56 13.13 7.50
CA PRO A 46 4.53 14.49 6.96
C PRO A 46 5.48 14.65 5.76
N ARG A 47 5.09 15.45 4.75
CA ARG A 47 5.85 15.63 3.49
C ARG A 47 7.32 16.01 3.74
N ALA A 48 7.56 16.94 4.66
CA ALA A 48 8.92 17.36 5.03
C ALA A 48 9.78 16.17 5.54
N VAL A 49 9.19 15.27 6.33
CA VAL A 49 9.87 14.07 6.83
C VAL A 49 10.15 13.07 5.70
N GLN A 50 9.23 12.93 4.75
CA GLN A 50 9.44 12.08 3.58
C GLN A 50 10.61 12.58 2.73
N ILE A 51 10.62 13.87 2.39
CA ILE A 51 11.70 14.51 1.62
C ILE A 51 13.04 14.35 2.34
N ALA A 52 13.11 14.67 3.63
CA ALA A 52 14.34 14.53 4.42
C ALA A 52 14.88 13.08 4.42
N ARG A 53 14.01 12.07 4.50
CA ARG A 53 14.41 10.65 4.44
C ARG A 53 14.95 10.25 3.07
N VAL A 54 14.36 10.77 2.00
CA VAL A 54 14.80 10.45 0.63
C VAL A 54 16.09 11.19 0.27
N LEU A 55 16.25 12.44 0.72
CA LEU A 55 17.52 13.19 0.60
C LEU A 55 18.67 12.44 1.28
N ARG A 56 18.46 11.91 2.50
CA ARG A 56 19.46 11.09 3.21
C ARG A 56 19.85 9.80 2.49
N ARG A 57 19.09 9.38 1.48
CA ARG A 57 19.40 8.22 0.62
C ARG A 57 20.16 8.61 -0.65
N GLY A 58 20.51 9.89 -0.83
CA GLY A 58 21.33 10.37 -1.95
C GLY A 58 20.54 10.78 -3.20
N LEU A 59 19.22 10.96 -3.11
CA LEU A 59 18.41 11.44 -4.23
C LEU A 59 18.37 12.97 -4.27
N PRO A 60 18.65 13.63 -5.42
CA PRO A 60 18.56 15.08 -5.55
C PRO A 60 17.14 15.61 -5.36
N HIS A 61 16.98 16.83 -4.82
CA HIS A 61 15.67 17.42 -4.50
C HIS A 61 14.72 17.47 -5.72
N ALA A 62 15.23 17.87 -6.89
CA ALA A 62 14.43 17.91 -8.12
C ALA A 62 13.88 16.53 -8.51
N GLU A 63 14.64 15.46 -8.28
CA GLU A 63 14.20 14.09 -8.57
C GLU A 63 13.15 13.62 -7.56
N ILE A 64 13.30 13.99 -6.29
CA ILE A 64 12.31 13.69 -5.25
C ILE A 64 10.96 14.30 -5.59
N GLU A 65 10.94 15.58 -5.97
CA GLU A 65 9.70 16.27 -6.33
C GLU A 65 9.06 15.65 -7.58
N ARG A 66 9.86 15.27 -8.58
CA ARG A 66 9.36 14.52 -9.76
C ARG A 66 8.71 13.20 -9.37
N ILE A 67 9.36 12.40 -8.52
CA ILE A 67 8.82 11.11 -8.07
C ILE A 67 7.53 11.30 -7.27
N ILE A 68 7.48 12.29 -6.37
CA ILE A 68 6.29 12.61 -5.58
C ILE A 68 5.13 12.99 -6.50
N ALA A 69 5.38 13.80 -7.53
CA ALA A 69 4.35 14.25 -8.47
C ALA A 69 3.73 13.12 -9.33
N LEU A 70 4.47 12.02 -9.55
CA LEU A 70 3.97 10.85 -10.29
C LEU A 70 3.06 9.93 -9.46
N GLN A 71 3.00 10.13 -8.14
CA GLN A 71 2.24 9.28 -7.24
C GLN A 71 0.90 9.92 -6.86
N MET A 72 -0.05 9.07 -6.47
CA MET A 72 -1.28 9.55 -5.86
C MET A 72 -0.97 10.33 -4.57
N PRO A 73 -1.60 11.49 -4.34
CA PRO A 73 -1.39 12.29 -3.13
C PRO A 73 -1.60 11.46 -1.86
N ASP A 74 -0.74 11.64 -0.86
CA ASP A 74 -0.82 10.89 0.40
C ASP A 74 -2.19 11.03 1.08
N ALA A 75 -2.80 12.23 1.03
CA ALA A 75 -4.15 12.46 1.55
C ALA A 75 -5.20 11.54 0.90
N GLU A 76 -5.06 11.24 -0.39
CA GLU A 76 -5.95 10.33 -1.10
C GLU A 76 -5.66 8.87 -0.77
N LYS A 77 -4.38 8.48 -0.67
CA LYS A 77 -4.00 7.14 -0.18
C LYS A 77 -4.55 6.86 1.21
N ARG A 78 -4.52 7.86 2.11
CA ARG A 78 -5.10 7.74 3.46
C ARG A 78 -6.62 7.59 3.44
N ARG A 79 -7.32 8.26 2.52
CA ARG A 79 -8.79 8.12 2.37
C ARG A 79 -9.20 6.74 1.83
N ARG A 80 -8.37 6.14 0.97
CA ARG A 80 -8.66 4.84 0.33
C ARG A 80 -8.21 3.64 1.15
N ALA A 81 -7.31 3.82 2.11
CA ALA A 81 -6.79 2.75 2.94
C ALA A 81 -7.80 2.31 4.01
N ASP A 82 -7.82 1.01 4.31
CA ASP A 82 -8.57 0.48 5.44
C ASP A 82 -7.96 0.92 6.78
N ALA A 83 -6.63 1.10 6.81
CA ALA A 83 -5.96 1.70 7.95
C ALA A 83 -4.70 2.49 7.56
N VAL A 84 -4.45 3.55 8.33
CA VAL A 84 -3.24 4.37 8.22
C VAL A 84 -2.30 4.06 9.39
N ILE A 85 -1.02 3.90 9.08
CA ILE A 85 0.07 3.79 10.04
C ILE A 85 0.89 5.08 9.95
N ALA A 86 0.71 5.95 10.93
CA ALA A 86 1.50 7.18 11.03
C ALA A 86 2.95 6.86 11.43
N THR A 87 3.90 7.47 10.72
CA THR A 87 5.34 7.41 10.99
C THR A 87 5.91 8.83 11.04
N GLY A 88 7.08 8.99 11.66
CA GLY A 88 7.64 10.32 11.98
C GLY A 88 7.59 10.63 13.47
N LEU A 89 6.95 9.77 14.27
CA LEU A 89 7.12 9.68 15.72
C LEU A 89 8.23 8.66 16.04
N SER A 90 8.12 7.93 17.15
CA SER A 90 9.06 6.87 17.54
C SER A 90 8.74 5.51 16.88
N ARG A 91 9.77 4.65 16.76
CA ARG A 91 9.61 3.25 16.33
C ARG A 91 8.59 2.50 17.20
N HIS A 92 8.59 2.78 18.51
CA HIS A 92 7.66 2.19 19.46
C HIS A 92 6.19 2.48 19.09
N HIS A 93 5.89 3.72 18.69
CA HIS A 93 4.55 4.11 18.26
C HIS A 93 4.07 3.30 17.05
N THR A 94 4.92 3.16 16.04
CA THR A 94 4.63 2.36 14.84
C THR A 94 4.43 0.88 15.17
N VAL A 95 5.31 0.29 15.99
CA VAL A 95 5.20 -1.12 16.41
C VAL A 95 3.90 -1.37 17.18
N ARG A 96 3.52 -0.48 18.10
CA ARG A 96 2.26 -0.57 18.84
C ARG A 96 1.06 -0.54 17.89
N ARG A 97 1.06 0.37 16.90
CA ARG A 97 -0.03 0.45 15.91
C ARG A 97 -0.13 -0.83 15.07
N VAL A 98 1.00 -1.38 14.63
CA VAL A 98 1.01 -2.65 13.88
C VAL A 98 0.46 -3.79 14.73
N ARG A 99 0.90 -3.91 15.99
CA ARG A 99 0.38 -4.94 16.92
C ARG A 99 -1.12 -4.84 17.13
N GLN A 100 -1.64 -3.62 17.30
CA GLN A 100 -3.08 -3.39 17.42
C GLN A 100 -3.82 -3.87 16.17
N LEU A 101 -3.38 -3.48 14.97
CA LEU A 101 -4.00 -3.92 13.72
C LEU A 101 -4.01 -5.45 13.58
N MET A 102 -2.88 -6.09 13.91
CA MET A 102 -2.76 -7.56 13.87
C MET A 102 -3.64 -8.27 14.90
N ALA A 103 -3.91 -7.66 16.05
CA ALA A 103 -4.75 -8.23 17.10
C ALA A 103 -6.25 -8.06 16.83
N THR A 104 -6.66 -6.91 16.28
CA THR A 104 -8.07 -6.61 16.02
C THR A 104 -8.59 -7.20 14.72
N HIS A 105 -7.71 -7.50 13.76
CA HIS A 105 -8.13 -8.00 12.46
C HIS A 105 -8.35 -9.50 12.51
N VAL A 106 -9.57 -9.93 12.17
CA VAL A 106 -9.88 -11.35 11.95
C VAL A 106 -9.36 -11.73 10.57
N PHE A 107 -8.25 -12.48 10.54
CA PHE A 107 -7.74 -13.08 9.32
C PHE A 107 -8.73 -14.14 8.84
N ARG A 108 -9.63 -13.76 7.94
CA ARG A 108 -10.55 -14.70 7.32
C ARG A 108 -9.78 -15.64 6.39
N PRO A 109 -10.17 -16.94 6.33
CA PRO A 109 -9.67 -17.81 5.28
C PRO A 109 -10.01 -17.17 3.93
N ALA A 110 -9.06 -17.26 2.99
CA ALA A 110 -9.13 -16.55 1.71
C ALA A 110 -10.48 -16.82 1.02
N PRO A 111 -11.28 -15.78 0.71
CA PRO A 111 -12.51 -15.97 -0.04
C PRO A 111 -12.19 -16.51 -1.44
N PRO A 112 -13.12 -17.24 -2.09
CA PRO A 112 -12.96 -17.58 -3.51
C PRO A 112 -12.73 -16.29 -4.30
N ALA A 113 -11.86 -16.37 -5.33
CA ALA A 113 -11.34 -15.22 -6.06
C ALA A 113 -12.40 -14.15 -6.30
N ARG A 114 -12.27 -13.00 -5.62
CA ARG A 114 -13.21 -11.88 -5.77
C ARG A 114 -13.15 -11.39 -7.21
N ARG A 115 -14.31 -11.31 -7.87
CA ARG A 115 -14.42 -10.66 -9.19
C ARG A 115 -13.88 -9.24 -9.09
N PRO A 116 -13.07 -8.77 -10.05
CA PRO A 116 -12.57 -7.40 -10.03
C PRO A 116 -13.77 -6.45 -10.02
N ARG A 117 -13.81 -5.53 -9.05
CA ARG A 117 -14.78 -4.43 -9.07
C ARG A 117 -14.55 -3.68 -10.37
N ARG A 118 -15.60 -3.57 -11.21
CA ARG A 118 -15.52 -2.90 -12.52
C ARG A 118 -14.89 -1.52 -12.31
N PHE A 119 -13.72 -1.35 -12.90
CA PHE A 119 -13.00 -0.09 -12.92
C PHE A 119 -13.88 0.94 -13.67
N ARG A 120 -14.47 1.90 -12.96
CA ARG A 120 -15.01 3.10 -13.62
C ARG A 120 -13.80 3.96 -14.00
N GLN A 121 -13.37 3.89 -15.26
CA GLN A 121 -12.36 4.80 -15.78
C GLN A 121 -12.86 6.25 -15.62
N PRO A 122 -12.13 7.16 -14.96
CA PRO A 122 -12.48 8.56 -14.98
C PRO A 122 -11.57 9.29 -15.97
N PHE A 123 -11.56 8.93 -17.25
CA PHE A 123 -10.94 9.77 -18.29
C PHE A 123 -11.55 9.48 -19.66
N SER A 124 -12.76 10.01 -19.89
CA SER A 124 -13.18 10.33 -21.24
C SER A 124 -12.35 11.52 -21.74
N ARG A 125 -11.29 11.24 -22.50
CA ARG A 125 -10.70 12.24 -23.39
C ARG A 125 -11.79 12.68 -24.36
N ARG A 126 -12.43 13.83 -24.11
CA ARG A 126 -13.09 14.62 -25.15
C ARG A 126 -12.00 15.08 -26.11
N ARG A 127 -11.84 14.36 -27.22
CA ARG A 127 -11.23 14.90 -28.43
C ARG A 127 -12.26 15.86 -29.04
N ARG A 128 -11.92 17.15 -29.11
CA ARG A 128 -12.29 17.99 -30.25
C ARG A 128 -11.08 17.99 -31.17
#